data_AF-A0A972KN06-F1
#
_entry.id   AF-A0A972KN06-F1
#
_cell.length_a   1.000
_cell.length_b   1.000
_cell.length_c   1.000
_cell.angle_alpha   90.00
_cell.angle_beta   90.00
_cell.angle_gamma   90.00
#
_symmetry.space_group_name_H-M   'P 1'
#
loop_
_entity.id
_entity.type
_entity.pdbx_description
1 polymer ?
#
loop_
_entity_poly.entity_id
_entity_poly.type
_entity_poly.pdbx_seq_one_letter_code
_entity_poly.pdbx_strand_id
1 'polypeptide(L)' 'MIGGIGMPELIIILIILLVLFGAAKLPEIGKSLGKAIKEFKKAGKEIKNDIEEVTKEEDEEKK' A
#
# COMPACT_ATOMS: atom_id res chain seq x y z
N MET A 1 23.49 0.25 -27.34
CA MET A 1 23.83 0.62 -25.96
C MET A 1 22.75 1.57 -25.46
N ILE A 2 22.36 1.49 -24.19
CA ILE A 2 21.21 2.16 -23.55
C ILE A 2 19.90 1.34 -23.64
N GLY A 3 19.83 0.29 -22.83
CA GLY A 3 18.56 -0.20 -22.27
C GLY A 3 18.63 0.08 -20.77
N GLY A 4 17.56 0.59 -20.16
CA GLY A 4 17.52 0.97 -18.74
C GLY A 4 17.94 -0.14 -17.79
N ILE A 5 18.04 0.20 -16.50
CA ILE A 5 18.37 -0.75 -15.41
C ILE A 5 17.65 -2.07 -15.66
N GLY A 6 18.42 -3.08 -16.07
CA GLY A 6 17.90 -4.38 -16.38
C GLY A 6 17.59 -5.13 -15.08
N MET A 7 16.93 -6.27 -15.23
CA MET A 7 16.74 -7.20 -14.12
C MET A 7 18.07 -7.56 -13.41
N PRO A 8 19.21 -7.76 -14.13
CA PRO A 8 20.50 -8.04 -13.49
C PRO A 8 20.98 -6.91 -12.57
N GLU A 9 20.92 -5.67 -13.02
CA GLU A 9 21.36 -4.50 -12.25
C GLU A 9 20.49 -4.29 -11.01
N LEU A 10 19.17 -4.50 -11.13
CA LEU A 10 18.24 -4.46 -10.00
C LEU A 10 18.57 -5.51 -8.94
N ILE A 11 18.94 -6.73 -9.35
CA ILE A 11 19.34 -7.80 -8.43
C ILE A 11 20.63 -7.42 -7.68
N ILE A 12 21.61 -6.83 -8.36
CA ILE A 12 22.86 -6.36 -7.71
C ILE A 12 22.55 -5.30 -6.65
N ILE A 13 21.71 -4.32 -6.98
CA ILE A 13 21.27 -3.29 -6.03
C ILE A 13 20.54 -3.93 -4.84
N LEU A 14 19.65 -4.88 -5.10
CA LEU A 14 18.94 -5.61 -4.06
C LEU A 14 19.91 -6.35 -3.13
N ILE A 15 20.93 -7.03 -3.66
CA ILE A 15 21.94 -7.71 -2.86
C ILE A 15 22.70 -6.71 -1.97
N ILE A 16 23.09 -5.55 -2.48
CA ILE A 16 23.77 -4.53 -1.67
C ILE A 16 22.86 -4.06 -0.52
N LEU A 17 21.58 -3.78 -0.81
CA LEU A 17 20.60 -3.41 0.22
C LEU A 17 20.40 -4.53 1.25
N LEU A 18 20.36 -5.79 0.82
CA LEU A 18 20.26 -6.96 1.69
C LEU A 18 21.49 -7.11 2.59
N VAL A 19 22.69 -6.74 2.14
CA VAL A 19 23.91 -6.78 2.97
C VAL A 19 23.90 -5.64 4.00
N LEU A 20 23.50 -4.43 3.60
CA LEU A 20 23.46 -3.27 4.48
C LEU A 20 22.36 -3.38 5.56
N PHE A 21 21.15 -3.79 5.15
CA PHE A 21 20.00 -3.84 6.04
C PHE A 21 19.75 -5.24 6.62
N GLY A 22 20.26 -6.29 5.98
CA GLY A 22 19.96 -7.68 6.32
C GLY A 22 18.71 -8.20 5.59
N ALA A 23 18.76 -9.46 5.15
CA ALA A 23 17.64 -10.10 4.44
C ALA A 23 16.35 -10.21 5.26
N ALA A 24 16.45 -10.20 6.58
CA ALA A 24 15.31 -10.24 7.48
C ALA A 24 14.52 -8.92 7.53
N LYS A 25 15.14 -7.77 7.23
CA LYS A 25 14.48 -6.46 7.38
C LYS A 25 13.48 -6.14 6.28
N LEU A 26 13.74 -6.56 5.04
CA LEU A 26 12.79 -6.36 3.94
C LEU A 26 11.39 -6.97 4.20
N PRO A 27 11.25 -8.24 4.60
CA PRO A 27 9.94 -8.81 4.89
C PRO A 27 9.29 -8.20 6.14
N GLU A 28 10.06 -7.75 7.13
CA GLU A 28 9.54 -7.05 8.30
C GLU A 28 8.91 -5.69 7.92
N ILE A 29 9.64 -4.89 7.12
CA ILE A 29 9.14 -3.62 6.58
C ILE A 29 7.90 -3.89 5.70
N GLY A 30 7.95 -4.88 4.81
CA GLY A 30 6.82 -5.27 3.97
C GLY A 30 5.58 -5.68 4.76
N LYS A 31 5.74 -6.42 5.87
CA LYS A 31 4.63 -6.78 6.77
C LYS A 31 4.03 -5.54 7.44
N SER A 32 4.86 -4.62 7.93
CA SER A 32 4.38 -3.39 8.59
C SER A 32 3.64 -2.47 7.62
N LEU A 33 4.23 -2.25 6.43
CA LEU A 33 3.64 -1.44 5.37
C LEU A 33 2.36 -2.09 4.83
N GLY A 34 2.35 -3.41 4.64
CA GLY A 34 1.17 -4.15 4.20
C GLY A 34 0.01 -4.05 5.19
N LYS A 35 0.29 -4.11 6.49
CA LYS A 35 -0.72 -3.87 7.54
C LYS A 35 -1.25 -2.43 7.46
N ALA A 36 -0.36 -1.44 7.37
CA ALA A 36 -0.75 -0.03 7.26
C ALA A 36 -1.64 0.23 6.03
N ILE A 37 -1.27 -0.29 4.86
CA ILE A 37 -2.06 -0.17 3.63
C ILE A 37 -3.42 -0.86 3.79
N LYS A 38 -3.47 -2.04 4.42
CA LYS A 38 -4.71 -2.78 4.64
C LYS A 38 -5.69 -2.00 5.54
N GLU A 39 -5.20 -1.48 6.67
CA GLU A 39 -6.01 -0.67 7.58
C GLU A 39 -6.45 0.64 6.91
N PHE A 40 -5.56 1.31 6.17
CA PHE A 40 -5.90 2.52 5.42
C PHE A 40 -7.02 2.27 4.40
N LYS A 41 -6.94 1.16 3.65
CA LYS A 41 -7.98 0.76 2.69
C LYS A 41 -9.30 0.42 3.39
N LYS A 42 -9.25 -0.20 4.58
CA LYS A 42 -10.45 -0.53 5.36
C LYS A 42 -11.14 0.75 5.85
N ALA A 43 -10.40 1.66 6.49
CA ALA A 43 -10.93 2.94 6.96
C ALA A 43 -11.51 3.77 5.80
N GLY A 44 -10.81 3.83 4.66
CA GLY A 44 -11.33 4.53 3.48
C GLY A 44 -12.64 3.94 2.93
N LYS A 45 -12.84 2.62 3.08
CA LYS A 45 -14.09 1.96 2.67
C LYS A 45 -15.22 2.23 3.65
N GLU A 46 -14.95 2.20 4.96
CA GLU A 46 -15.93 2.54 6.00
C GLU A 46 -16.43 3.97 5.82
N ILE A 47 -15.50 4.95 5.68
CA ILE A 47 -15.85 6.35 5.42
C ILE A 47 -16.73 6.50 4.17
N LYS A 48 -16.40 5.79 3.08
CA LYS A 48 -17.19 5.85 1.84
C LYS A 48 -18.62 5.33 2.05
N ASN A 49 -18.78 4.26 2.82
CA ASN A 49 -20.09 3.70 3.12
C ASN A 49 -20.90 4.63 4.01
N ASP A 50 -20.30 5.21 5.05
CA ASP A 50 -20.97 6.14 5.96
C ASP A 50 -21.46 7.38 5.20
N ILE A 51 -20.64 7.92 4.29
CA ILE A 51 -21.04 9.05 3.44
C ILE A 51 -22.20 8.66 2.51
N GLU A 52 -22.16 7.46 1.91
CA GLU A 52 -23.25 6.97 1.04
C GLU A 52 -24.56 6.73 1.82
N GLU A 53 -24.49 6.35 3.10
CA GLU A 53 -25.65 6.15 3.97
C GLU A 53 -26.28 7.50 4.35
N VAL A 54 -25.47 8.46 4.80
CA VAL A 54 -25.93 9.84 5.09
C VAL A 54 -26.55 10.51 3.87
N THR A 55 -25.96 10.32 2.68
CA THR A 55 -26.50 10.92 1.44
C THR A 55 -27.84 10.29 1.03
N LYS A 56 -28.05 8.99 1.31
CA LYS A 56 -29.32 8.30 1.02
C LYS A 56 -30.43 8.72 1.97
N GLU A 57 -30.11 8.92 3.25
CA GLU A 57 -31.08 9.38 4.26
C GLU A 57 -31.58 10.80 3.96
N GLU A 58 -30.70 11.72 3.51
CA GLU A 58 -31.10 13.08 3.12
C GLU A 58 -32.02 13.14 1.88
N ASP A 59 -31.93 12.17 0.96
CA ASP A 59 -32.78 12.07 -0.23
C ASP A 59 -34.17 11.45 0.09
N GLU A 60 -34.28 10.63 1.13
CA GLU A 60 -35.58 10.07 1.58
C GLU A 60 -36.36 11.05 2.47
N GLU A 61 -35.70 11.89 3.26
CA GLU A 61 -36.36 12.86 4.17
C GLU A 61 -36.92 14.10 3.44
N LYS A 62 -36.46 14.36 2.21
CA LYS A 62 -36.94 15.47 1.35
C LYS A 62 -38.05 15.09 0.38
N LYS A 63 -38.52 13.84 0.39
CA LYS A 63 -39.53 13.30 -0.53
C LYS A 63 -40.89 13.14 0.12
#